data_AF-A0A971SDG1-F1
#
_entry.id   AF-A0A971SDG1-F1
#
_cell.length_a   1.000
_cell.length_b   1.000
_cell.length_c   1.000
_cell.angle_alpha   90.00
_cell.angle_beta   90.00
_cell.angle_gamma   90.00
#
_symmetry.space_group_name_H-M   'P 1'
#
loop_
_entity.id
_entity.type
_entity.pdbx_description
1 polymer ?
#
loop_
_entity_poly.entity_id
_entity_poly.type
_entity_poly.pdbx_seq_one_letter_code
_entity_poly.pdbx_strand_id
1 'polypeptide(L)'
;MVWPNEINFVFTSNNKPVKNLLVYFILLANKKNNYTIGPLKTDEKGAIKITRLIMVDTIKKEMKSYPMDYSSPLEDCKGIEILVETLNELKKGAKQLSEFYPQEASTLESLILTCSNFNYTGMHVTYEMPLNQEPIQIELEKV
;
A
#
# COMPACT_ATOMS: atom_id res chain seq x y z
N MET A 1 -17.47 -13.30 -2.47
CA MET A 1 -17.22 -11.85 -2.47
C MET A 1 -16.56 -11.49 -3.80
N VAL A 2 -17.00 -10.44 -4.49
CA VAL A 2 -16.44 -10.08 -5.80
C VAL A 2 -15.62 -8.81 -5.66
N TRP A 3 -14.31 -8.93 -5.84
CA TRP A 3 -13.40 -7.79 -5.87
C TRP A 3 -13.53 -7.03 -7.19
N PRO A 4 -13.55 -5.68 -7.16
CA PRO A 4 -13.62 -4.86 -8.37
C PRO A 4 -12.37 -5.06 -9.24
N ASN A 5 -12.49 -4.70 -10.53
CA ASN A 5 -11.39 -4.83 -11.49
C ASN A 5 -10.28 -3.81 -11.25
N GLU A 6 -10.63 -2.62 -10.77
CA GLU A 6 -9.70 -1.59 -10.31
C GLU A 6 -10.30 -0.84 -9.13
N ILE A 7 -9.45 -0.33 -8.25
CA ILE A 7 -9.80 0.52 -7.11
C ILE A 7 -8.94 1.77 -7.20
N ASN A 8 -9.56 2.94 -7.13
CA ASN A 8 -8.87 4.21 -7.20
C ASN A 8 -8.89 4.90 -5.84
N PHE A 9 -7.71 5.15 -5.28
CA PHE A 9 -7.50 5.88 -4.04
C PHE A 9 -7.00 7.27 -4.35
N VAL A 10 -7.59 8.29 -3.74
CA VAL A 10 -7.21 9.70 -3.93
C VAL A 10 -6.85 10.29 -2.58
N PHE A 11 -5.60 10.71 -2.44
CA PHE A 11 -5.04 11.29 -1.23
C PHE A 11 -5.04 12.81 -1.34
N THR A 12 -5.69 13.46 -0.37
CA THR A 12 -5.81 14.92 -0.30
C THR A 12 -5.33 15.45 1.05
N SER A 13 -4.98 16.74 1.08
CA SER A 13 -4.73 17.47 2.31
C SER A 13 -5.15 18.93 2.12
N ASN A 14 -6.04 19.42 2.96
CA ASN A 14 -6.75 20.67 2.81
C ASN A 14 -7.39 20.80 1.41
N ASN A 15 -8.09 19.75 0.96
CA ASN A 15 -8.71 19.66 -0.38
C ASN A 15 -7.74 19.78 -1.57
N LYS A 16 -6.43 19.62 -1.35
CA LYS A 16 -5.42 19.62 -2.42
C LYS A 16 -4.84 18.22 -2.61
N PRO A 17 -4.60 17.78 -3.86
CA PRO A 17 -4.01 16.47 -4.11
C PRO A 17 -2.60 16.36 -3.55
N VAL A 18 -2.31 15.23 -2.91
CA VAL A 18 -0.99 14.95 -2.33
C VAL A 18 -0.17 14.11 -3.29
N LYS A 19 0.80 14.74 -3.94
CA LYS A 19 1.70 14.11 -4.93
C LYS A 19 2.93 13.50 -4.27
N ASN A 20 3.50 12.46 -4.89
CA ASN A 20 4.72 11.80 -4.44
C ASN A 20 4.65 11.20 -3.02
N LEU A 21 3.46 10.86 -2.54
CA LEU A 21 3.29 10.15 -1.27
C LEU A 21 3.53 8.67 -1.48
N LEU A 22 4.34 8.06 -0.61
CA LEU A 22 4.51 6.61 -0.55
C LEU A 22 3.44 6.00 0.35
N VAL A 23 2.76 5.00 -0.19
CA VAL A 23 1.63 4.32 0.44
C VAL A 23 1.78 2.81 0.25
N TYR A 24 1.51 2.05 1.31
CA TYR A 24 1.37 0.61 1.25
C TYR A 24 -0.10 0.22 1.34
N PHE A 25 -0.45 -0.85 0.64
CA PHE A 25 -1.78 -1.43 0.69
C PHE A 25 -1.67 -2.88 1.14
N ILE A 26 -2.36 -3.24 2.19
CA ILE A 26 -2.30 -4.54 2.82
C ILE A 26 -3.62 -5.25 2.53
N LEU A 27 -3.59 -6.30 1.70
CA LEU A 27 -4.75 -7.17 1.51
C LEU A 27 -4.90 -8.04 2.75
N LEU A 28 -6.02 -7.84 3.45
CA LEU A 28 -6.31 -8.53 4.69
C LEU A 28 -6.80 -9.94 4.38
N ALA A 29 -5.94 -10.93 4.60
CA ALA A 29 -6.22 -12.33 4.36
C ALA A 29 -7.02 -12.94 5.53
N ASN A 30 -7.92 -13.88 5.23
CA ASN A 30 -8.64 -14.62 6.28
C ASN A 30 -7.81 -15.75 6.91
N LYS A 31 -6.73 -16.18 6.26
CA LYS A 31 -5.84 -17.23 6.75
C LYS A 31 -4.38 -16.82 6.58
N LYS A 32 -3.58 -17.14 7.60
CA LYS A 32 -2.14 -16.87 7.69
C LYS A 32 -1.84 -15.37 7.55
N ASN A 33 -0.79 -15.02 6.80
CA ASN A 33 -0.29 -13.65 6.68
C ASN A 33 -1.06 -12.84 5.62
N ASN A 34 -1.13 -11.53 5.85
CA ASN A 34 -1.67 -10.54 4.92
C ASN A 34 -0.67 -10.21 3.81
N TYR A 35 -1.16 -9.80 2.64
CA TYR A 35 -0.30 -9.49 1.50
C TYR A 35 -0.05 -7.99 1.38
N THR A 36 1.21 -7.58 1.30
CA THR A 36 1.59 -6.17 1.13
C THR A 36 1.81 -5.83 -0.34
N ILE A 37 1.12 -4.81 -0.83
CA ILE A 37 1.30 -4.19 -2.15
C ILE A 37 1.95 -2.83 -1.93
N GLY A 38 3.18 -2.67 -2.41
CA GLY A 38 3.88 -1.39 -2.37
C GLY A 38 5.35 -1.51 -1.94
N PRO A 39 6.02 -0.37 -1.69
CA PRO A 39 5.45 0.97 -1.65
C PRO A 39 5.00 1.45 -3.04
N LEU A 40 3.82 2.06 -3.13
CA LEU A 40 3.31 2.74 -4.32
C LEU A 40 3.36 4.25 -4.12
N LYS A 41 3.59 5.00 -5.19
CA LYS A 41 3.72 6.45 -5.14
C LYS A 41 2.50 7.13 -5.77
N THR A 42 1.92 8.12 -5.10
CA THR A 42 0.82 8.92 -5.68
C THR A 42 1.29 9.74 -6.87
N ASP A 43 0.41 9.86 -7.87
CA ASP A 43 0.65 10.65 -9.07
C ASP A 43 0.42 12.17 -8.85
N GLU A 44 0.46 12.95 -9.94
CA GLU A 44 0.19 14.39 -9.94
C GLU A 44 -1.24 14.76 -9.51
N LYS A 45 -2.16 13.81 -9.49
CA LYS A 45 -3.54 13.98 -9.01
C LYS A 45 -3.71 13.47 -7.58
N GLY A 46 -2.63 13.03 -6.93
CA GLY A 46 -2.66 12.39 -5.62
C GLY A 46 -3.32 11.02 -5.65
N ALA A 47 -3.39 10.37 -6.82
CA ALA A 47 -4.10 9.12 -7.00
C ALA A 47 -3.16 7.91 -7.03
N ILE A 48 -3.65 6.78 -6.53
CA ILE A 48 -3.09 5.45 -6.73
C ILE A 48 -4.21 4.53 -7.21
N LYS A 49 -3.98 3.88 -8.36
CA LYS A 49 -4.87 2.88 -8.91
C LYS A 49 -4.33 1.48 -8.64
N ILE A 50 -5.11 0.65 -7.96
CA ILE A 50 -4.81 -0.77 -7.75
C ILE A 50 -5.72 -1.59 -8.64
N THR A 51 -5.14 -2.33 -9.57
CA THR A 51 -5.89 -3.24 -10.42
C THR A 51 -5.97 -4.61 -9.77
N ARG A 52 -7.01 -5.37 -10.13
CA ARG A 52 -7.15 -6.78 -9.76
C ARG A 52 -5.94 -7.61 -10.18
N LEU A 53 -5.31 -7.27 -11.31
CA LEU A 53 -4.10 -7.93 -11.76
C LEU A 53 -2.95 -7.75 -10.76
N ILE A 54 -2.70 -6.53 -10.29
CA ILE A 54 -1.67 -6.25 -9.28
C ILE A 54 -1.94 -7.06 -8.00
N MET A 55 -3.19 -7.09 -7.53
CA MET A 55 -3.57 -7.85 -6.34
C MET A 55 -3.30 -9.35 -6.50
N VAL A 56 -3.74 -9.93 -7.63
CA VAL A 56 -3.55 -11.36 -7.92
C VAL A 56 -2.07 -11.71 -8.08
N ASP A 57 -1.29 -10.88 -8.76
CA ASP A 57 0.12 -11.13 -8.99
C ASP A 57 0.94 -11.05 -7.70
N THR A 58 0.63 -10.09 -6.81
CA THR A 58 1.22 -10.04 -5.46
C THR A 58 0.91 -11.30 -4.67
N ILE A 59 -0.36 -11.73 -4.61
CA ILE A 59 -0.76 -12.96 -3.88
C ILE A 59 -0.01 -14.18 -4.44
N LYS A 60 0.04 -14.34 -5.76
CA LYS A 60 0.73 -15.45 -6.40
C LYS A 60 2.23 -15.44 -6.13
N LYS A 61 2.87 -14.26 -6.16
CA LYS A 61 4.29 -14.10 -5.85
C LYS A 61 4.57 -14.55 -4.42
N GLU A 62 3.84 -14.02 -3.44
CA GLU A 62 4.05 -14.34 -2.03
C GLU A 62 3.77 -15.81 -1.71
N MET A 63 2.68 -16.38 -2.24
CA MET A 63 2.39 -17.82 -2.07
C MET A 63 3.44 -18.73 -2.70
N LYS A 64 4.07 -18.29 -3.80
CA LYS A 64 5.14 -19.05 -4.45
C LYS A 64 6.46 -18.95 -3.69
N SER A 65 6.80 -17.76 -3.21
CA SER A 65 8.04 -17.52 -2.46
C SER A 65 7.99 -18.10 -1.05
N TYR A 66 6.83 -18.03 -0.40
CA TYR A 66 6.63 -18.39 1.00
C TYR A 66 5.34 -19.22 1.19
N PRO A 67 5.25 -20.44 0.62
CA PRO A 67 4.03 -21.26 0.63
C PRO A 67 3.57 -21.68 2.04
N MET A 68 4.47 -21.70 3.02
CA MET A 68 4.14 -22.00 4.42
C MET A 68 3.45 -20.83 5.11
N ASP A 69 3.73 -19.60 4.69
CA ASP A 69 3.30 -18.37 5.36
C ASP A 69 2.06 -17.75 4.71
N TYR A 70 1.79 -18.07 3.44
CA TYR A 70 0.67 -17.51 2.68
C TYR A 70 -0.20 -18.61 2.08
N SER A 71 -1.51 -18.38 2.00
CA SER A 71 -2.44 -19.36 1.42
C SER A 71 -3.78 -18.82 0.94
N SER A 72 -4.11 -17.56 1.24
CA SER A 72 -5.44 -17.01 0.94
C SER A 72 -5.48 -16.48 -0.49
N PRO A 73 -6.39 -16.97 -1.36
CA PRO A 73 -6.64 -16.32 -2.64
C PRO A 73 -7.31 -14.96 -2.43
N LEU A 74 -7.40 -14.13 -3.48
CA LEU A 74 -8.00 -12.80 -3.41
C LEU A 74 -9.45 -12.85 -2.93
N GLU A 75 -10.20 -13.86 -3.36
CA GLU A 75 -11.60 -14.08 -2.98
C GLU A 75 -11.80 -14.33 -1.49
N ASP A 76 -10.76 -14.79 -0.79
CA ASP A 76 -10.73 -15.05 0.65
C ASP A 76 -10.23 -13.82 1.44
N CYS A 77 -9.80 -12.74 0.78
CA CYS A 77 -9.43 -11.50 1.47
C CYS A 77 -10.67 -10.72 1.89
N LYS A 78 -10.67 -10.19 3.12
CA LYS A 78 -11.79 -9.47 3.74
C LYS A 78 -11.82 -7.97 3.45
N GLY A 79 -10.69 -7.40 3.04
CA GLY A 79 -10.54 -5.96 2.88
C GLY A 79 -9.14 -5.52 2.51
N ILE A 80 -8.95 -4.22 2.46
CA ILE A 80 -7.66 -3.55 2.23
C ILE A 80 -7.40 -2.61 3.39
N GLU A 81 -6.23 -2.70 3.99
CA GLU A 81 -5.69 -1.67 4.86
C GLU A 81 -4.73 -0.78 4.08
N ILE A 82 -4.80 0.52 4.32
CA ILE A 82 -3.95 1.53 3.71
C ILE A 82 -3.03 2.04 4.79
N LEU A 83 -1.74 2.00 4.51
CA LEU A 83 -0.68 2.40 5.42
C LEU A 83 0.14 3.51 4.77
N VAL A 84 0.13 4.68 5.41
CA VAL A 84 1.02 5.79 5.11
C VAL A 84 1.97 5.92 6.29
N GLU A 85 3.24 5.60 6.06
CA GLU A 85 4.28 5.72 7.08
C GLU A 85 4.91 7.11 7.06
N THR A 86 5.40 7.55 8.22
CA THR A 86 6.23 8.75 8.33
C THR A 86 7.58 8.54 7.66
N LEU A 87 8.29 9.64 7.35
CA LEU A 87 9.64 9.55 6.79
C LEU A 87 10.61 8.72 7.66
N ASN A 88 10.47 8.78 8.98
CA ASN A 88 11.35 8.06 9.89
C ASN A 88 11.10 6.55 9.86
N GLU A 89 9.85 6.13 9.77
CA GLU A 89 9.45 4.73 9.63
C GLU A 89 9.94 4.16 8.29
N LEU A 90 9.75 4.90 7.19
CA LEU A 90 10.26 4.50 5.88
C LEU A 90 11.78 4.29 5.87
N LYS A 91 12.54 5.22 6.49
CA LYS A 91 14.01 5.08 6.62
C LYS A 91 14.42 3.89 7.48
N LYS A 92 13.68 3.63 8.56
CA LYS A 92 13.91 2.45 9.41
C LYS A 92 13.63 1.16 8.65
N GLY A 93 12.55 1.11 7.88
CA GLY A 93 12.19 -0.01 7.01
C GLY A 93 13.27 -0.28 5.95
N ALA A 94 13.75 0.76 5.25
CA ALA A 94 14.84 0.64 4.29
C ALA A 94 16.11 0.04 4.92
N LYS A 95 16.48 0.51 6.12
CA LYS A 95 17.63 -0.02 6.86
C LYS A 95 17.45 -1.49 7.21
N GLN A 96 16.26 -1.89 7.68
CA GLN A 96 15.97 -3.30 8.01
C GLN A 96 15.99 -4.20 6.78
N LEU A 97 15.48 -3.72 5.65
CA LEU A 97 15.53 -4.45 4.38
C LEU A 97 16.96 -4.62 3.87
N SER A 98 17.85 -3.66 4.11
CA SER A 98 19.22 -3.69 3.57
C SER A 98 20.03 -4.93 3.97
N GLU A 99 19.69 -5.57 5.10
CA GLU A 99 20.41 -6.75 5.62
C GLU A 99 20.05 -8.03 4.86
N PHE A 100 18.81 -8.18 4.40
CA PHE A 100 18.30 -9.43 3.81
C PHE A 100 17.85 -9.28 2.35
N TYR A 101 17.49 -8.06 1.95
CA TYR A 101 16.83 -7.70 0.69
C TYR A 101 17.42 -6.38 0.13
N PRO A 102 18.71 -6.38 -0.28
CA PRO A 102 19.43 -5.16 -0.62
C PRO A 102 18.89 -4.46 -1.89
N GLN A 103 18.31 -5.21 -2.83
CA GLN A 103 17.72 -4.64 -4.04
C GLN A 103 16.41 -3.90 -3.73
N GLU A 104 15.57 -4.50 -2.90
CA GLU A 104 14.34 -3.90 -2.40
C GLU A 104 14.66 -2.66 -1.54
N ALA A 105 15.68 -2.73 -0.69
CA ALA A 105 16.15 -1.60 0.10
C ALA A 105 16.58 -0.42 -0.77
N SER A 106 17.43 -0.66 -1.79
CA SER A 106 17.89 0.39 -2.71
C SER A 106 16.74 1.04 -3.49
N THR A 107 15.73 0.23 -3.86
CA THR A 107 14.52 0.72 -4.52
C THR A 107 13.73 1.64 -3.59
N LEU A 108 13.51 1.23 -2.34
CA LEU A 108 12.81 2.03 -1.34
C LEU A 108 13.57 3.33 -1.02
N GLU A 109 14.89 3.28 -0.86
CA GLU A 109 15.73 4.48 -0.65
C GLU A 109 15.58 5.49 -1.79
N SER A 110 15.60 5.02 -3.04
CA SER A 110 15.42 5.88 -4.21
C SER A 110 14.04 6.55 -4.22
N LEU A 111 13.00 5.83 -3.79
CA LEU A 111 11.65 6.37 -3.65
C LEU A 111 11.57 7.41 -2.53
N ILE A 112 12.20 7.14 -1.37
CA ILE A 112 12.23 8.04 -0.21
C ILE A 112 12.84 9.40 -0.57
N LEU A 113 13.87 9.43 -1.43
CA LEU A 113 14.50 10.70 -1.86
C LEU A 113 13.53 11.67 -2.56
N THR A 114 12.47 11.15 -3.18
CA THR A 114 11.49 11.96 -3.92
C THR A 114 10.15 12.05 -3.22
N CYS A 115 9.99 11.45 -2.04
CA CYS A 115 8.70 11.32 -1.38
C CYS A 115 8.28 12.58 -0.62
N SER A 116 6.97 12.76 -0.45
CA SER A 116 6.38 13.86 0.32
C SER A 116 6.00 13.49 1.76
N ASN A 117 6.24 12.25 2.20
CA ASN A 117 5.79 11.71 3.49
C ASN A 117 6.28 12.52 4.71
N PHE A 118 7.34 13.32 4.58
CA PHE A 118 7.82 14.20 5.65
C PHE A 118 6.85 15.34 6.03
N ASN A 119 5.86 15.63 5.18
CA ASN A 119 4.86 16.68 5.44
C ASN A 119 3.58 16.16 6.11
N TYR A 120 3.44 14.83 6.27
CA TYR A 120 2.19 14.20 6.68
C TYR A 120 2.41 13.27 7.86
N THR A 121 1.40 13.16 8.71
CA THR A 121 1.39 12.20 9.80
C THR A 121 1.23 10.78 9.27
N GLY A 122 1.70 9.80 10.05
CA GLY A 122 1.40 8.40 9.75
C GLY A 122 -0.10 8.15 9.84
N MET A 123 -0.62 7.29 8.97
CA MET A 123 -2.05 7.00 8.88
C MET A 123 -2.27 5.53 8.52
N HIS A 124 -3.25 4.92 9.18
CA HIS A 124 -3.69 3.55 8.96
C HIS A 124 -5.21 3.56 8.80
N VAL A 125 -5.72 3.11 7.65
CA VAL A 125 -7.17 3.06 7.38
C VAL A 125 -7.54 1.71 6.80
N THR A 126 -8.52 1.05 7.40
CA THR A 126 -9.02 -0.25 6.93
C THR A 126 -10.36 -0.08 6.21
N TYR A 127 -10.47 -0.68 5.03
CA TYR A 127 -11.71 -0.81 4.28
C TYR A 127 -12.08 -2.28 4.15
N GLU A 128 -13.24 -2.66 4.69
CA GLU A 128 -13.82 -3.98 4.48
C GLU A 128 -14.57 -4.05 3.14
N MET A 129 -14.62 -5.25 2.56
CA MET A 129 -15.37 -5.48 1.33
C MET A 129 -16.85 -5.78 1.60
N PRO A 130 -17.77 -5.41 0.69
CA PRO A 130 -17.51 -4.72 -0.58
C PRO A 130 -17.21 -3.22 -0.39
N LEU A 131 -16.36 -2.65 -1.25
CA LEU A 131 -16.12 -1.22 -1.28
C LEU A 131 -17.37 -0.51 -1.81
N ASN A 132 -17.96 0.37 -1.00
CA ASN A 132 -19.22 1.03 -1.32
C ASN A 132 -19.04 2.42 -1.96
N GLN A 133 -17.80 2.90 -2.13
CA GLN A 133 -17.48 4.24 -2.63
C GLN A 133 -16.24 4.19 -3.53
N GLU A 134 -16.36 4.73 -4.74
CA GLU A 134 -15.24 4.94 -5.67
C GLU A 134 -15.36 6.33 -6.33
N PRO A 135 -14.26 7.12 -6.40
CA PRO A 135 -12.95 6.85 -5.81
C PRO A 135 -12.97 6.93 -4.28
N ILE A 136 -12.10 6.16 -3.63
CA ILE A 136 -11.91 6.22 -2.17
C ILE A 136 -11.07 7.47 -1.86
N GLN A 137 -11.70 8.45 -1.23
CA GLN A 137 -11.04 9.69 -0.82
C GLN A 137 -10.45 9.55 0.57
N ILE A 138 -9.20 9.98 0.73
CA ILE A 138 -8.44 9.87 1.97
C ILE A 138 -7.81 11.22 2.27
N GLU A 139 -8.23 11.84 3.37
CA GLU A 139 -7.70 13.12 3.82
C GLU A 139 -6.54 12.89 4.80
N LEU A 140 -5.41 13.53 4.52
CA LEU A 140 -4.18 13.46 5.30
C LEU A 140 -3.99 14.70 6.15
N GLU A 141 -3.61 14.47 7.40
CA GLU A 141 -3.20 15.52 8.33
C GLU A 141 -1.73 15.89 8.08
N LYS A 142 -1.45 17.19 8.14
CA LYS A 142 -0.09 17.71 8.05
C LYS A 142 0.57 17.73 9.43
N VAL A 143 1.89 17.51 9.44
CA VAL A 143 2.74 17.66 10.63
C VAL A 143 2.95 19.14 10.96
#